data_AF-A0A9D5VID9-F1
#
_entry.id   AF-A0A9D5VID9-F1
#
_cell.length_a   1.000
_cell.length_b   1.000
_cell.length_c   1.000
_cell.angle_alpha   90.00
_cell.angle_beta   90.00
_cell.angle_gamma   90.00
#
_symmetry.space_group_name_H-M   'P 1'
#
loop_
_entity.id
_entity.type
_entity.pdbx_description
1 polymer ?
#
loop_
_entity_poly.entity_id
_entity_poly.type
_entity_poly.pdbx_seq_one_letter_code
_entity_poly.pdbx_strand_id
1 'polypeptide(L)'
;MKFYYRFYCSILYRCLCLMILLALVNVQANEEKITYSYFFSDPKIVTTQGFDQFEMEDTYQSIASGKPVLPFRMVRLLLPYNSRVKSVVVKRMNLKKLGNNFNIKIANSMLPLSFPRNFNKLLSKSQKFETTSDYPEASSYHSLQKYHGYTLLLSKIHPIFINATNEVHFASTIELEIVYTFDKANGGNEKGLKHLVDHADDVWAMIDNKDAIDNYYHFSEKSGEKSNTYDYLIISTANLIRSSNAYNLNAFKEYLEQKRGLKVKIVDVATAISQERGVDNAQKLRNFIKKEYAASNIRFVLLAGDADERAPMIPYRKLYAKIRGYNGRWMDISEQIPADFYYGCLDGDFDGNGNGIWGEANDGANGGDVDFLCEVTVGRMPVDNATELANVIKKGLDVYNYNAGTRDPNAFLLGEELFKELNLWGGDYMDDLIGEVNDHGFISKGFDTSWTIKKMYDSNARSKWTGVEASTEVNAKDYLVINHLGHSSKTYNMRINGGWSYREFKNARPFFYYTQGCFPGNFPTDDSIIEHFFTGEKGAFATISNSSYGLGPEDPEPTSTKTPGTSQILNRFFIHRLLMENEMKFALAHQKSKEDILIYIDHQEARWVIWAANFFGDPALSVKAKR
;
A
#
# COMPACT_ATOMS: atom_id res chain seq x y z
N MET A 1 47.99 -0.45 -65.75
CA MET A 1 48.94 0.50 -66.38
C MET A 1 48.12 1.63 -67.00
N LYS A 2 48.23 2.84 -66.40
CA LYS A 2 47.68 4.16 -66.81
C LYS A 2 46.16 4.40 -66.74
N PHE A 3 45.60 5.53 -66.30
CA PHE A 3 45.96 6.62 -65.36
C PHE A 3 44.72 7.57 -65.30
N TYR A 4 44.24 7.96 -64.11
CA TYR A 4 43.78 9.29 -63.67
C TYR A 4 42.69 10.17 -64.37
N TYR A 5 41.60 10.42 -63.62
CA TYR A 5 41.17 11.69 -62.95
C TYR A 5 40.53 12.91 -63.69
N ARG A 6 39.58 13.55 -62.94
CA ARG A 6 39.13 14.98 -62.84
C ARG A 6 37.83 15.41 -63.55
N PHE A 7 37.00 16.34 -63.05
CA PHE A 7 36.61 16.91 -61.73
C PHE A 7 35.47 17.94 -61.99
N TYR A 8 34.37 17.91 -61.20
CA TYR A 8 33.51 19.02 -60.67
C TYR A 8 32.62 19.99 -61.50
N CYS A 9 31.36 20.07 -60.98
CA CYS A 9 30.43 21.20 -60.71
C CYS A 9 29.72 22.00 -61.83
N SER A 10 28.37 22.00 -61.84
CA SER A 10 27.53 22.96 -61.07
C SER A 10 26.01 22.96 -61.42
N ILE A 11 25.16 22.96 -60.37
CA ILE A 11 24.02 23.89 -60.12
C ILE A 11 22.63 23.68 -60.82
N LEU A 12 21.70 23.18 -59.98
CA LEU A 12 20.32 23.66 -59.66
C LEU A 12 19.07 23.44 -60.56
N TYR A 13 18.03 22.96 -59.86
CA TYR A 13 16.57 23.02 -60.07
C TYR A 13 15.88 22.15 -61.15
N ARG A 14 15.28 21.04 -60.69
CA ARG A 14 14.03 20.49 -61.22
C ARG A 14 13.05 20.20 -60.07
N CYS A 15 12.10 21.11 -59.87
CA CYS A 15 10.84 20.89 -59.17
C CYS A 15 9.72 20.91 -60.23
N LEU A 16 8.91 19.85 -60.34
CA LEU A 16 7.45 19.94 -60.28
C LEU A 16 6.76 18.55 -60.40
N CYS A 17 6.08 18.20 -59.30
CA CYS A 17 4.79 17.52 -59.21
C CYS A 17 4.58 16.13 -59.83
N LEU A 18 4.93 15.10 -59.05
CA LEU A 18 4.18 13.84 -59.01
C LEU A 18 3.08 13.97 -57.94
N MET A 19 1.82 14.16 -58.34
CA MET A 19 0.68 13.94 -57.45
C MET A 19 0.48 12.43 -57.28
N ILE A 20 1.06 11.85 -56.23
CA ILE A 20 0.66 10.53 -55.72
C ILE A 20 -0.47 10.78 -54.73
N LEU A 21 -1.66 10.33 -55.12
CA LEU A 21 -2.82 10.20 -54.26
C LEU A 21 -2.52 9.09 -53.23
N LEU A 22 -1.86 9.44 -52.13
CA LEU A 22 -1.81 8.59 -50.93
C LEU A 22 -3.18 8.68 -50.27
N ALA A 23 -4.04 7.71 -50.57
CA ALA A 23 -5.22 7.44 -49.75
C ALA A 23 -4.73 7.06 -48.35
N LEU A 24 -4.68 8.06 -47.46
CA LEU A 24 -4.66 7.86 -46.02
C LEU A 24 -5.97 7.15 -45.67
N VAL A 25 -5.95 5.82 -45.66
CA VAL A 25 -6.94 5.05 -44.92
C VAL A 25 -6.66 5.35 -43.46
N ASN A 26 -7.33 6.37 -42.93
CA ASN A 26 -7.50 6.52 -41.50
C ASN A 26 -8.24 5.27 -41.02
N VAL A 27 -7.49 4.29 -40.52
CA VAL A 27 -8.08 3.23 -39.70
C VAL A 27 -8.50 3.93 -38.41
N GLN A 28 -9.72 4.48 -38.39
CA GLN A 28 -10.36 4.82 -37.13
C GLN A 28 -10.46 3.51 -36.34
N ALA A 29 -9.75 3.44 -35.21
CA ALA A 29 -10.01 2.38 -34.24
C ALA A 29 -11.49 2.51 -33.85
N ASN A 30 -12.29 1.45 -34.04
CA ASN A 30 -13.67 1.45 -33.58
C ASN A 30 -13.65 1.68 -32.07
N GLU A 31 -14.31 2.76 -31.64
CA GLU A 31 -14.59 3.00 -30.23
C GLU A 31 -15.73 2.08 -29.81
N GLU A 32 -15.49 1.31 -28.78
CA GLU A 32 -16.46 0.46 -28.13
C GLU A 32 -16.92 1.13 -26.84
N LYS A 33 -18.15 0.82 -26.43
CA LYS A 33 -18.76 1.40 -25.25
C LYS A 33 -19.37 0.31 -24.38
N ILE A 34 -19.09 0.37 -23.08
CA ILE A 34 -19.70 -0.47 -22.07
C ILE A 34 -20.29 0.40 -20.96
N THR A 35 -21.42 0.00 -20.41
CA THR A 35 -22.10 0.73 -19.33
C THR A 35 -22.45 -0.21 -18.19
N TYR A 36 -22.14 0.22 -16.97
CA TYR A 36 -22.47 -0.49 -15.74
C TYR A 36 -23.41 0.36 -14.89
N SER A 37 -24.48 -0.24 -14.38
CA SER A 37 -25.49 0.43 -13.56
C SER A 37 -25.39 -0.01 -12.11
N TYR A 38 -25.34 0.96 -11.20
CA TYR A 38 -25.30 0.77 -9.76
C TYR A 38 -26.58 1.32 -9.14
N PHE A 39 -27.17 0.56 -8.23
CA PHE A 39 -28.43 0.88 -7.58
C PHE A 39 -28.20 1.10 -6.09
N PHE A 40 -28.86 2.13 -5.55
CA PHE A 40 -28.73 2.51 -4.15
C PHE A 40 -30.10 2.58 -3.49
N SER A 41 -30.22 2.02 -2.30
CA SER A 41 -31.39 2.21 -1.44
C SER A 41 -31.47 3.66 -0.94
N ASP A 42 -32.66 4.09 -0.52
CA ASP A 42 -32.83 5.39 0.13
C ASP A 42 -31.85 5.53 1.32
N PRO A 43 -31.18 6.69 1.48
CA PRO A 43 -30.23 6.89 2.56
C PRO A 43 -30.94 6.98 3.91
N LYS A 44 -30.36 6.34 4.92
CA LYS A 44 -30.75 6.55 6.32
C LYS A 44 -30.02 7.76 6.85
N ILE A 45 -30.77 8.76 7.29
CA ILE A 45 -30.21 9.98 7.88
C ILE A 45 -30.12 9.77 9.39
N VAL A 46 -28.90 9.79 9.92
CA VAL A 46 -28.63 9.61 11.35
C VAL A 46 -27.95 10.85 11.88
N THR A 47 -28.53 11.46 12.90
CA THR A 47 -27.90 12.58 13.60
C THR A 47 -27.05 12.04 14.75
N THR A 48 -25.74 12.24 14.68
CA THR A 48 -24.81 11.82 15.72
C THR A 48 -23.98 13.01 16.19
N GLN A 49 -24.05 13.35 17.49
CA GLN A 49 -23.38 14.52 18.07
C GLN A 49 -23.69 15.83 17.32
N GLY A 50 -24.93 15.99 16.88
CA GLY A 50 -25.40 17.20 16.21
C GLY A 50 -25.04 17.32 14.73
N PHE A 51 -24.34 16.34 14.15
CA PHE A 51 -24.11 16.28 12.69
C PHE A 51 -25.00 15.24 12.04
N ASP A 52 -25.51 15.56 10.86
CA ASP A 52 -26.28 14.65 10.02
C ASP A 52 -25.33 13.82 9.16
N GLN A 53 -25.50 12.50 9.21
CA GLN A 53 -24.76 11.53 8.42
C GLN A 53 -25.74 10.75 7.53
N PHE A 54 -25.33 10.53 6.28
CA PHE A 54 -26.06 9.67 5.34
C PHE A 54 -25.43 8.28 5.36
N GLU A 55 -26.16 7.32 5.92
CA GLU A 55 -25.78 5.91 5.97
C GLU A 55 -26.46 5.15 4.83
N MET A 56 -25.70 4.36 4.09
CA MET A 56 -26.16 3.54 2.98
C MET A 56 -25.40 2.22 2.93
N GLU A 57 -26.08 1.14 2.56
CA GLU A 57 -25.45 -0.16 2.33
C GLU A 57 -24.40 -0.07 1.21
N ASP A 58 -23.34 -0.87 1.31
CA ASP A 58 -22.23 -0.93 0.35
C ASP A 58 -21.57 0.43 0.02
N THR A 59 -21.54 1.34 1.00
CA THR A 59 -20.85 2.64 0.89
C THR A 59 -19.86 2.88 2.01
N TYR A 60 -18.83 3.64 1.68
CA TYR A 60 -17.83 4.20 2.58
C TYR A 60 -18.07 5.70 2.78
N GLN A 61 -17.45 6.30 3.79
CA GLN A 61 -17.55 7.73 4.06
C GLN A 61 -16.29 8.47 3.55
N SER A 62 -16.47 9.57 2.83
CA SER A 62 -15.34 10.36 2.30
C SER A 62 -14.53 11.03 3.41
N ILE A 63 -13.22 11.15 3.22
CA ILE A 63 -12.29 11.68 4.23
C ILE A 63 -11.52 12.93 3.74
N ALA A 64 -11.98 13.55 2.65
CA ALA A 64 -11.33 14.70 2.04
C ALA A 64 -11.32 15.92 2.99
N SER A 65 -10.16 16.26 3.55
CA SER A 65 -10.00 17.36 4.49
C SER A 65 -10.68 18.66 4.03
N GLY A 66 -11.44 19.28 4.93
CA GLY A 66 -12.14 20.54 4.68
C GLY A 66 -13.38 20.40 3.78
N LYS A 67 -13.82 19.18 3.48
CA LYS A 67 -15.01 18.90 2.67
C LYS A 67 -16.06 18.09 3.44
N PRO A 68 -17.35 18.20 3.08
CA PRO A 68 -18.41 17.38 3.67
C PRO A 68 -18.13 15.89 3.54
N VAL A 69 -18.37 15.16 4.63
CA VAL A 69 -18.34 13.69 4.66
C VAL A 69 -19.62 13.19 3.99
N LEU A 70 -19.45 12.56 2.83
CA LEU A 70 -20.55 12.01 2.04
C LEU A 70 -20.27 10.54 1.68
N PRO A 71 -21.33 9.71 1.57
CA PRO A 71 -21.17 8.32 1.21
C PRO A 71 -20.67 8.18 -0.24
N PHE A 72 -19.84 7.17 -0.47
CA PHE A 72 -19.34 6.81 -1.78
C PHE A 72 -19.15 5.31 -1.90
N ARG A 73 -19.16 4.79 -3.13
CA ARG A 73 -18.74 3.43 -3.43
C ARG A 73 -17.50 3.47 -4.31
N MET A 74 -16.48 2.69 -3.96
CA MET A 74 -15.33 2.44 -4.83
C MET A 74 -15.69 1.29 -5.78
N VAL A 75 -15.88 1.61 -7.05
CA VAL A 75 -16.11 0.66 -8.12
C VAL A 75 -14.77 0.12 -8.63
N ARG A 76 -14.66 -1.19 -8.78
CA ARG A 76 -13.49 -1.86 -9.36
C ARG A 76 -13.94 -2.73 -10.53
N LEU A 77 -13.61 -2.32 -11.75
CA LEU A 77 -14.03 -3.02 -12.95
C LEU A 77 -12.83 -3.60 -13.69
N LEU A 78 -12.92 -4.89 -14.02
CA LEU A 78 -12.02 -5.49 -14.99
C LEU A 78 -12.38 -4.98 -16.38
N LEU A 79 -11.42 -4.35 -17.05
CA LEU A 79 -11.59 -3.87 -18.42
C LEU A 79 -11.34 -5.01 -19.42
N PRO A 80 -11.92 -4.97 -20.63
CA PRO A 80 -11.65 -5.98 -21.66
C PRO A 80 -10.14 -6.11 -21.95
N TYR A 81 -9.70 -7.34 -22.23
CA TYR A 81 -8.30 -7.62 -22.54
C TYR A 81 -7.79 -6.77 -23.72
N ASN A 82 -6.60 -6.18 -23.56
CA ASN A 82 -5.98 -5.25 -24.51
C ASN A 82 -6.86 -4.03 -24.90
N SER A 83 -7.73 -3.58 -24.00
CA SER A 83 -8.45 -2.31 -24.18
C SER A 83 -7.63 -1.12 -23.71
N ARG A 84 -7.85 0.02 -24.36
CA ARG A 84 -7.35 1.34 -23.94
C ARG A 84 -8.55 2.25 -23.72
N VAL A 85 -8.72 2.73 -22.49
CA VAL A 85 -9.78 3.67 -22.12
C VAL A 85 -9.56 5.01 -22.81
N LYS A 86 -10.64 5.56 -23.37
CA LYS A 86 -10.72 6.90 -23.98
C LYS A 86 -11.42 7.88 -23.05
N SER A 87 -12.53 7.46 -22.45
CA SER A 87 -13.26 8.27 -21.48
C SER A 87 -14.02 7.39 -20.50
N VAL A 88 -14.25 7.96 -19.31
CA VAL A 88 -15.13 7.42 -18.29
C VAL A 88 -16.10 8.53 -17.92
N VAL A 89 -17.40 8.24 -17.93
CA VAL A 89 -18.46 9.21 -17.64
C VAL A 89 -19.40 8.63 -16.60
N VAL A 90 -19.58 9.35 -15.49
CA VAL A 90 -20.54 9.00 -14.45
C VAL A 90 -21.83 9.80 -14.64
N LYS A 91 -22.97 9.11 -14.73
CA LYS A 91 -24.30 9.73 -14.85
C LYS A 91 -25.14 9.43 -13.61
N ARG A 92 -25.64 10.47 -12.96
CA ARG A 92 -26.58 10.37 -11.84
C ARG A 92 -28.01 10.39 -12.38
N MET A 93 -28.77 9.35 -12.09
CA MET A 93 -30.13 9.15 -12.60
C MET A 93 -31.12 9.10 -11.43
N ASN A 94 -32.40 9.32 -11.73
CA ASN A 94 -33.50 9.23 -10.75
C ASN A 94 -33.26 10.09 -9.50
N LEU A 95 -32.98 11.38 -9.73
CA LEU A 95 -32.61 12.33 -8.69
C LEU A 95 -33.78 12.66 -7.75
N LYS A 96 -33.53 12.59 -6.45
CA LYS A 96 -34.43 13.01 -5.36
C LYS A 96 -33.77 14.12 -4.56
N LYS A 97 -34.46 15.25 -4.39
CA LYS A 97 -34.01 16.32 -3.49
C LYS A 97 -34.28 15.91 -2.04
N LEU A 98 -33.25 15.95 -1.19
CA LEU A 98 -33.38 15.66 0.24
C LEU A 98 -33.62 16.93 1.07
N GLY A 99 -33.08 18.08 0.63
CA GLY A 99 -33.25 19.37 1.30
C GLY A 99 -31.94 20.16 1.41
N ASN A 100 -31.93 21.25 2.17
CA ASN A 100 -30.79 22.17 2.32
C ASN A 100 -30.45 22.49 3.79
N ASN A 101 -31.10 21.82 4.75
CA ASN A 101 -30.98 22.12 6.19
C ASN A 101 -30.13 21.09 6.95
N PHE A 102 -29.25 20.37 6.26
CA PHE A 102 -28.40 19.34 6.88
C PHE A 102 -27.15 19.96 7.50
N ASN A 103 -26.85 19.60 8.74
CA ASN A 103 -25.60 19.93 9.38
C ASN A 103 -24.57 18.81 9.14
N ILE A 104 -24.01 18.75 7.94
CA ILE A 104 -23.12 17.66 7.53
C ILE A 104 -21.74 17.86 8.16
N LYS A 105 -21.15 16.78 8.71
CA LYS A 105 -19.77 16.80 9.24
C LYS A 105 -18.79 17.15 8.12
N ILE A 106 -17.86 18.06 8.39
CA ILE A 106 -16.71 18.33 7.53
C ILE A 106 -15.57 17.38 7.94
N ALA A 107 -14.94 16.72 6.98
CA ALA A 107 -13.78 15.86 7.24
C ALA A 107 -12.60 16.71 7.74
N ASN A 108 -11.96 16.23 8.80
CA ASN A 108 -10.78 16.87 9.40
C ASN A 108 -9.51 16.49 8.61
N SER A 109 -8.39 17.15 8.90
CA SER A 109 -7.11 16.76 8.31
C SER A 109 -6.43 15.65 9.11
N MET A 110 -5.31 15.16 8.60
CA MET A 110 -4.45 14.21 9.31
C MET A 110 -3.33 14.95 10.02
N LEU A 111 -2.99 14.49 11.23
CA LEU A 111 -1.84 14.95 11.98
C LEU A 111 -0.72 13.92 11.93
N PRO A 112 0.50 14.33 11.57
CA PRO A 112 1.65 13.51 11.86
C PRO A 112 1.75 13.23 13.37
N LEU A 113 1.84 11.95 13.75
CA LEU A 113 1.74 11.51 15.15
C LEU A 113 2.83 12.07 16.06
N SER A 114 3.96 12.55 15.53
CA SER A 114 5.09 13.08 16.33
C SER A 114 5.32 14.59 16.12
N PHE A 115 4.36 15.33 15.56
CA PHE A 115 4.55 16.78 15.35
C PHE A 115 4.36 17.63 16.64
N PRO A 116 5.02 18.80 16.77
CA PRO A 116 5.01 19.61 17.99
C PRO A 116 3.64 20.21 18.40
N ARG A 117 3.46 20.38 19.72
CA ARG A 117 2.20 20.66 20.44
C ARG A 117 1.76 22.13 20.49
N ASN A 118 1.30 22.72 19.38
CA ASN A 118 0.62 24.03 19.41
C ASN A 118 -0.76 24.00 18.71
N PHE A 119 -1.68 23.18 19.24
CA PHE A 119 -3.02 22.98 18.69
C PHE A 119 -4.09 23.96 19.18
N ASN A 120 -3.79 24.74 20.23
CA ASN A 120 -4.79 25.43 21.07
C ASN A 120 -5.51 26.67 20.48
N LYS A 121 -5.64 26.87 19.16
CA LYS A 121 -6.31 28.10 18.67
C LYS A 121 -7.19 28.04 17.42
N LEU A 122 -7.31 26.93 16.69
CA LEU A 122 -7.94 26.98 15.34
C LEU A 122 -9.01 25.92 15.02
N LEU A 123 -9.26 24.95 15.90
CA LEU A 123 -10.08 23.78 15.57
C LEU A 123 -11.58 23.92 15.88
N SER A 124 -12.03 25.07 16.42
CA SER A 124 -13.42 25.26 16.89
C SER A 124 -14.34 26.05 15.95
N LYS A 125 -13.90 26.39 14.72
CA LYS A 125 -14.79 27.04 13.77
C LYS A 125 -15.37 25.99 12.83
N SER A 126 -16.64 25.66 13.03
CA SER A 126 -17.46 25.00 12.01
C SER A 126 -17.30 25.75 10.70
N GLN A 127 -16.58 25.15 9.76
CA GLN A 127 -16.55 25.68 8.40
C GLN A 127 -17.90 25.34 7.78
N LYS A 128 -18.72 26.36 7.53
CA LYS A 128 -19.81 26.20 6.57
C LYS A 128 -19.17 25.87 5.23
N PHE A 129 -19.48 24.70 4.69
CA PHE A 129 -19.12 24.36 3.33
C PHE A 129 -20.11 25.01 2.37
N GLU A 130 -19.59 25.77 1.42
CA GLU A 130 -20.36 26.30 0.31
C GLU A 130 -19.68 25.89 -0.99
N THR A 131 -20.47 25.50 -1.99
CA THR A 131 -19.99 25.14 -3.32
C THR A 131 -20.75 25.86 -4.42
N THR A 132 -20.06 26.17 -5.52
CA THR A 132 -20.62 26.75 -6.75
C THR A 132 -20.80 25.71 -7.86
N SER A 133 -20.47 24.46 -7.59
CA SER A 133 -20.61 23.29 -8.47
C SER A 133 -21.06 22.09 -7.65
N ASP A 134 -21.46 21.00 -8.31
CA ASP A 134 -21.80 19.77 -7.61
C ASP A 134 -20.60 19.23 -6.83
N TYR A 135 -20.80 18.95 -5.54
CA TYR A 135 -19.83 18.32 -4.67
C TYR A 135 -20.32 16.97 -4.12
N PRO A 136 -19.55 15.89 -4.32
CA PRO A 136 -18.44 15.79 -5.28
C PRO A 136 -18.98 15.92 -6.71
N GLU A 137 -18.11 16.27 -7.65
CA GLU A 137 -18.44 16.16 -9.07
C GLU A 137 -18.81 14.71 -9.40
N ALA A 138 -19.64 14.50 -10.42
CA ALA A 138 -20.11 13.14 -10.76
C ALA A 138 -18.94 12.21 -11.11
N SER A 139 -17.96 12.69 -11.88
CA SER A 139 -16.76 11.95 -12.30
C SER A 139 -15.54 12.43 -11.51
N SER A 140 -15.61 12.34 -10.17
CA SER A 140 -14.61 12.93 -9.27
C SER A 140 -13.25 12.22 -9.27
N TYR A 141 -13.23 10.90 -9.55
CA TYR A 141 -12.00 10.11 -9.52
C TYR A 141 -12.08 8.86 -10.40
N HIS A 142 -11.05 8.68 -11.23
CA HIS A 142 -10.79 7.48 -12.01
C HIS A 142 -9.30 7.15 -11.98
N SER A 143 -8.96 5.88 -11.84
CA SER A 143 -7.58 5.40 -11.98
C SER A 143 -7.52 4.06 -12.68
N LEU A 144 -6.53 3.91 -13.55
CA LEU A 144 -6.22 2.65 -14.21
C LEU A 144 -5.10 1.97 -13.44
N GLN A 145 -5.34 0.73 -13.05
CA GLN A 145 -4.41 -0.11 -12.31
C GLN A 145 -4.12 -1.36 -13.13
N LYS A 146 -2.94 -1.94 -12.93
CA LYS A 146 -2.57 -3.21 -13.52
C LYS A 146 -2.28 -4.20 -12.42
N TYR A 147 -2.69 -5.45 -12.61
CA TYR A 147 -2.47 -6.48 -11.61
C TYR A 147 -2.35 -7.83 -12.27
N HIS A 148 -1.19 -8.47 -12.17
CA HIS A 148 -0.92 -9.77 -12.79
C HIS A 148 -1.25 -9.84 -14.31
N GLY A 149 -1.17 -8.71 -15.02
CA GLY A 149 -1.53 -8.59 -16.43
C GLY A 149 -3.01 -8.24 -16.72
N TYR A 150 -3.85 -8.17 -15.69
CA TYR A 150 -5.20 -7.61 -15.78
C TYR A 150 -5.16 -6.08 -15.75
N THR A 151 -6.11 -5.41 -16.39
CA THR A 151 -6.26 -3.95 -16.33
C THR A 151 -7.57 -3.61 -15.63
N LEU A 152 -7.48 -2.92 -14.50
CA LEU A 152 -8.61 -2.55 -13.66
C LEU A 152 -8.87 -1.06 -13.75
N LEU A 153 -10.14 -0.68 -13.81
CA LEU A 153 -10.60 0.69 -13.60
C LEU A 153 -11.13 0.82 -12.17
N LEU A 154 -10.51 1.69 -11.39
CA LEU A 154 -11.02 2.17 -10.11
C LEU A 154 -11.80 3.47 -10.36
N SER A 155 -13.02 3.56 -9.84
CA SER A 155 -13.87 4.74 -9.97
C SER A 155 -14.65 5.01 -8.69
N LYS A 156 -14.64 6.26 -8.21
CA LYS A 156 -15.53 6.64 -7.10
C LYS A 156 -16.88 7.11 -7.64
N ILE A 157 -17.96 6.59 -7.07
CA ILE A 157 -19.32 7.03 -7.36
C ILE A 157 -20.01 7.50 -6.07
N HIS A 158 -20.70 8.64 -6.17
CA HIS A 158 -21.34 9.30 -5.03
C HIS A 158 -22.86 9.37 -5.24
N PRO A 159 -23.65 8.55 -4.52
CA PRO A 159 -25.11 8.60 -4.57
C PRO A 159 -25.68 9.86 -3.92
N ILE A 160 -24.96 10.47 -2.97
CA ILE A 160 -25.32 11.74 -2.35
C ILE A 160 -24.37 12.83 -2.82
N PHE A 161 -24.92 13.99 -3.18
CA PHE A 161 -24.13 15.16 -3.54
C PHE A 161 -24.82 16.46 -3.11
N ILE A 162 -24.03 17.50 -2.93
CA ILE A 162 -24.46 18.87 -2.67
C ILE A 162 -24.36 19.61 -4.00
N ASN A 163 -25.46 20.14 -4.52
CA ASN A 163 -25.44 20.85 -5.80
C ASN A 163 -24.88 22.28 -5.68
N ALA A 164 -24.75 22.97 -6.81
CA ALA A 164 -24.30 24.37 -6.88
C ALA A 164 -25.18 25.39 -6.09
N THR A 165 -26.39 25.00 -5.69
CA THR A 165 -27.29 25.80 -4.85
C THR A 165 -27.25 25.40 -3.36
N ASN A 166 -26.29 24.55 -2.97
CA ASN A 166 -26.12 24.01 -1.62
C ASN A 166 -27.31 23.15 -1.13
N GLU A 167 -27.98 22.48 -2.06
CA GLU A 167 -29.03 21.51 -1.78
C GLU A 167 -28.46 20.09 -1.86
N VAL A 168 -28.85 19.23 -0.92
CA VAL A 168 -28.47 17.82 -0.91
C VAL A 168 -29.43 17.02 -1.80
N HIS A 169 -28.85 16.25 -2.71
CA HIS A 169 -29.54 15.38 -3.64
C HIS A 169 -29.08 13.94 -3.49
N PHE A 170 -30.00 13.03 -3.78
CA PHE A 170 -29.78 11.59 -3.84
C PHE A 170 -30.05 11.07 -5.25
N ALA A 171 -29.13 10.29 -5.80
CA ALA A 171 -29.29 9.52 -7.03
C ALA A 171 -29.48 8.03 -6.70
N SER A 172 -30.68 7.50 -6.93
CA SER A 172 -30.96 6.08 -6.69
C SER A 172 -30.34 5.15 -7.73
N THR A 173 -29.87 5.70 -8.85
CA THR A 173 -29.15 4.96 -9.89
C THR A 173 -27.98 5.78 -10.38
N ILE A 174 -26.80 5.15 -10.50
CA ILE A 174 -25.62 5.72 -11.13
C ILE A 174 -25.18 4.82 -12.27
N GLU A 175 -25.00 5.39 -13.45
CA GLU A 175 -24.43 4.69 -14.60
C GLU A 175 -22.97 5.12 -14.83
N LEU A 176 -22.08 4.14 -14.96
CA LEU A 176 -20.69 4.33 -15.35
C LEU A 176 -20.52 3.90 -16.80
N GLU A 177 -20.29 4.86 -17.68
CA GLU A 177 -20.06 4.65 -19.11
C GLU A 177 -18.57 4.71 -19.42
N ILE A 178 -18.03 3.66 -20.02
CA ILE A 178 -16.62 3.54 -20.38
C ILE A 178 -16.53 3.42 -21.89
N VAL A 179 -15.84 4.37 -22.52
CA VAL A 179 -15.48 4.32 -23.94
C VAL A 179 -14.05 3.85 -24.05
N TYR A 180 -13.79 2.84 -24.88
CA TYR A 180 -12.47 2.26 -25.05
C TYR A 180 -12.23 1.83 -26.49
N THR A 181 -10.96 1.60 -26.83
CA THR A 181 -10.55 1.04 -28.12
C THR A 181 -9.71 -0.21 -27.88
N PHE A 182 -9.78 -1.19 -28.77
CA PHE A 182 -8.84 -2.33 -28.76
C PHE A 182 -7.53 -1.97 -29.43
N ASP A 183 -6.42 -2.30 -28.78
CA ASP A 183 -5.10 -2.12 -29.36
C ASP A 183 -4.83 -3.24 -30.38
N LYS A 184 -5.07 -2.98 -31.67
CA LYS A 184 -4.83 -3.96 -32.76
C LYS A 184 -3.34 -4.11 -33.11
N ALA A 185 -2.47 -3.21 -32.64
CA ALA A 185 -1.07 -3.11 -33.08
C ALA A 185 -0.10 -4.04 -32.34
N ASN A 186 -0.47 -4.52 -31.14
CA ASN A 186 0.28 -5.55 -30.45
C ASN A 186 -0.63 -6.77 -30.33
N GLY A 187 -0.41 -7.79 -31.18
CA GLY A 187 -0.92 -9.13 -30.87
C GLY A 187 -0.56 -9.41 -29.41
N GLY A 188 -1.58 -9.57 -28.56
CA GLY A 188 -1.46 -9.54 -27.11
C GLY A 188 -0.22 -10.29 -26.67
N ASN A 189 0.63 -9.65 -25.86
CA ASN A 189 1.94 -10.19 -25.49
C ASN A 189 1.71 -11.60 -24.89
N GLU A 190 1.93 -12.65 -25.70
CA GLU A 190 1.52 -14.03 -25.40
C GLU A 190 2.15 -14.54 -24.09
N LYS A 191 3.24 -13.91 -23.66
CA LYS A 191 3.95 -14.18 -22.40
C LYS A 191 3.15 -13.77 -21.15
N GLY A 192 2.23 -12.82 -21.24
CA GLY A 192 1.40 -12.36 -20.11
C GLY A 192 0.22 -13.28 -19.78
N LEU A 193 -0.16 -14.17 -20.71
CA LEU A 193 -1.37 -14.99 -20.59
C LEU A 193 -1.29 -16.04 -19.49
N LYS A 194 -0.07 -16.49 -19.14
CA LYS A 194 0.18 -17.46 -18.06
C LYS A 194 -0.17 -16.89 -16.69
N HIS A 195 0.19 -15.63 -16.43
CA HIS A 195 -0.09 -14.97 -15.15
C HIS A 195 -1.58 -14.81 -14.90
N LEU A 196 -2.38 -14.70 -15.97
CA LEU A 196 -3.82 -14.56 -15.85
C LEU A 196 -4.43 -15.76 -15.12
N VAL A 197 -4.11 -16.98 -15.55
CA VAL A 197 -4.70 -18.19 -14.96
C VAL A 197 -4.27 -18.40 -13.50
N ASP A 198 -2.99 -18.20 -13.20
CA ASP A 198 -2.45 -18.48 -11.87
C ASP A 198 -2.98 -17.51 -10.80
N HIS A 199 -3.46 -16.31 -11.19
CA HIS A 199 -3.87 -15.23 -10.28
C HIS A 199 -5.33 -14.78 -10.48
N ALA A 200 -6.13 -15.56 -11.20
CA ALA A 200 -7.51 -15.22 -11.49
C ALA A 200 -8.38 -15.07 -10.23
N ASP A 201 -8.17 -15.92 -9.22
CA ASP A 201 -8.91 -15.85 -7.95
C ASP A 201 -8.63 -14.55 -7.19
N ASP A 202 -7.38 -14.08 -7.20
CA ASP A 202 -6.98 -12.82 -6.57
C ASP A 202 -7.66 -11.62 -7.26
N VAL A 203 -7.78 -11.66 -8.58
CA VAL A 203 -8.48 -10.61 -9.35
C VAL A 203 -9.99 -10.70 -9.15
N TRP A 204 -10.56 -11.91 -9.20
CA TRP A 204 -11.99 -12.16 -9.02
C TRP A 204 -12.50 -11.65 -7.66
N ALA A 205 -11.68 -11.78 -6.62
CA ALA A 205 -12.00 -11.30 -5.28
C ALA A 205 -12.07 -9.76 -5.17
N MET A 206 -11.48 -9.02 -6.11
CA MET A 206 -11.41 -7.56 -6.08
C MET A 206 -12.42 -6.84 -6.99
N ILE A 207 -12.94 -7.51 -8.02
CA ILE A 207 -13.74 -6.85 -9.07
C ILE A 207 -15.25 -6.97 -8.83
N ASP A 208 -15.99 -5.94 -9.24
CA ASP A 208 -17.45 -5.91 -9.20
C ASP A 208 -18.05 -6.76 -10.33
N ASN A 209 -17.47 -6.71 -11.53
CA ASN A 209 -17.96 -7.36 -12.74
C ASN A 209 -17.30 -8.74 -12.94
N LYS A 210 -17.56 -9.67 -12.01
CA LYS A 210 -16.93 -10.99 -11.94
C LYS A 210 -16.93 -11.78 -13.26
N ASP A 211 -18.02 -11.73 -14.01
CA ASP A 211 -18.15 -12.43 -15.30
C ASP A 211 -17.16 -11.92 -16.37
N ALA A 212 -16.59 -10.72 -16.20
CA ALA A 212 -15.60 -10.18 -17.13
C ALA A 212 -14.29 -10.99 -17.14
N ILE A 213 -14.05 -11.83 -16.14
CA ILE A 213 -12.87 -12.70 -16.08
C ILE A 213 -12.86 -13.73 -17.21
N ASP A 214 -14.03 -14.16 -17.68
CA ASP A 214 -14.17 -15.15 -18.77
C ASP A 214 -13.59 -14.64 -20.09
N ASN A 215 -13.65 -13.32 -20.31
CA ASN A 215 -13.03 -12.68 -21.48
C ASN A 215 -11.51 -12.83 -21.52
N TYR A 216 -10.87 -13.09 -20.38
CA TYR A 216 -9.42 -13.34 -20.29
C TYR A 216 -9.08 -14.82 -20.46
N TYR A 217 -9.94 -15.73 -19.98
CA TYR A 217 -9.71 -17.18 -20.08
C TYR A 217 -9.67 -17.69 -21.53
N HIS A 218 -10.52 -17.15 -22.42
CA HIS A 218 -10.51 -17.51 -23.85
C HIS A 218 -9.17 -17.25 -24.56
N PHE A 219 -8.31 -16.38 -24.02
CA PHE A 219 -6.98 -16.14 -24.56
C PHE A 219 -5.90 -17.04 -23.93
N SER A 220 -6.12 -17.54 -22.71
CA SER A 220 -5.15 -18.33 -21.95
C SER A 220 -4.97 -19.79 -22.41
N GLU A 221 -5.99 -20.39 -23.05
CA GLU A 221 -5.94 -21.79 -23.52
C GLU A 221 -4.90 -22.05 -24.63
N LYS A 222 -4.29 -20.99 -25.19
CA LYS A 222 -3.23 -21.10 -26.21
C LYS A 222 -1.80 -21.14 -25.64
N SER A 223 -1.58 -20.83 -24.36
CA SER A 223 -0.24 -20.86 -23.76
C SER A 223 0.01 -22.20 -23.06
N GLY A 224 0.51 -23.17 -23.81
CA GLY A 224 0.93 -24.47 -23.27
C GLY A 224 2.09 -24.36 -22.27
N GLU A 225 2.05 -25.26 -21.28
CA GLU A 225 3.03 -25.58 -20.23
C GLU A 225 3.24 -24.62 -19.03
N LYS A 226 2.84 -25.14 -17.86
CA LYS A 226 3.26 -24.69 -16.52
C LYS A 226 4.73 -25.03 -16.30
N SER A 227 5.63 -24.09 -16.52
CA SER A 227 6.94 -24.15 -15.85
C SER A 227 7.17 -22.87 -15.06
N ASN A 228 6.76 -22.86 -13.79
CA ASN A 228 7.37 -21.95 -12.81
C ASN A 228 8.72 -22.55 -12.45
N THR A 229 9.79 -21.91 -12.92
CA THR A 229 11.16 -22.33 -12.60
C THR A 229 11.41 -22.17 -11.10
N TYR A 230 10.92 -21.07 -10.51
CA TYR A 230 10.97 -20.84 -9.07
C TYR A 230 9.91 -19.84 -8.59
N ASP A 231 9.58 -19.88 -7.29
CA ASP A 231 8.52 -19.08 -6.66
C ASP A 231 9.06 -17.89 -5.86
N TYR A 232 10.31 -17.98 -5.39
CA TYR A 232 10.89 -17.07 -4.43
C TYR A 232 12.25 -16.55 -4.91
N LEU A 233 12.42 -15.23 -4.97
CA LEU A 233 13.67 -14.56 -5.31
C LEU A 233 14.33 -13.93 -4.07
N ILE A 234 15.52 -14.39 -3.71
CA ILE A 234 16.38 -13.74 -2.71
C ILE A 234 17.40 -12.88 -3.44
N ILE A 235 17.46 -11.60 -3.12
CA ILE A 235 18.47 -10.66 -3.62
C ILE A 235 19.32 -10.20 -2.45
N SER A 236 20.63 -10.39 -2.55
CA SER A 236 21.57 -10.04 -1.48
C SER A 236 22.93 -9.67 -2.04
N THR A 237 23.87 -9.26 -1.19
CA THR A 237 25.25 -9.04 -1.62
C THR A 237 26.03 -10.35 -1.67
N ALA A 238 27.03 -10.43 -2.56
CA ALA A 238 27.94 -11.57 -2.62
C ALA A 238 28.59 -11.94 -1.27
N ASN A 239 28.78 -10.98 -0.35
CA ASN A 239 29.36 -11.24 0.98
C ASN A 239 28.37 -11.98 1.89
N LEU A 240 27.11 -11.54 1.95
CA LEU A 240 26.07 -12.22 2.73
C LEU A 240 25.72 -13.60 2.15
N ILE A 241 25.68 -13.73 0.83
CA ILE A 241 25.44 -15.01 0.14
C ILE A 241 26.52 -16.05 0.47
N ARG A 242 27.79 -15.61 0.57
CA ARG A 242 28.94 -16.48 0.87
C ARG A 242 29.20 -16.68 2.36
N SER A 243 28.32 -16.18 3.23
CA SER A 243 28.45 -16.36 4.68
C SER A 243 28.58 -17.83 5.05
N SER A 244 29.60 -18.16 5.85
CA SER A 244 29.83 -19.50 6.38
C SER A 244 29.07 -19.78 7.69
N ASN A 245 28.21 -18.85 8.13
CA ASN A 245 27.36 -19.08 9.31
C ASN A 245 26.39 -20.24 9.05
N ALA A 246 26.06 -21.01 10.08
CA ALA A 246 25.09 -22.10 9.99
C ALA A 246 23.68 -21.61 9.58
N TYR A 247 23.30 -20.41 9.98
CA TYR A 247 22.08 -19.74 9.55
C TYR A 247 22.42 -18.72 8.46
N ASN A 248 22.61 -19.19 7.22
CA ASN A 248 22.90 -18.35 6.05
C ASN A 248 21.79 -18.48 4.98
N LEU A 249 21.89 -17.69 3.90
CA LEU A 249 20.88 -17.70 2.82
C LEU A 249 20.73 -19.05 2.12
N ASN A 250 21.80 -19.86 2.03
CA ASN A 250 21.73 -21.19 1.41
C ASN A 250 20.97 -22.17 2.30
N ALA A 251 21.25 -22.19 3.60
CA ALA A 251 20.49 -22.99 4.57
C ALA A 251 19.02 -22.56 4.63
N PHE A 252 18.76 -21.25 4.53
CA PHE A 252 17.40 -20.74 4.45
C PHE A 252 16.68 -21.18 3.17
N LYS A 253 17.34 -21.08 2.00
CA LYS A 253 16.84 -21.63 0.72
C LYS A 253 16.52 -23.11 0.82
N GLU A 254 17.43 -23.92 1.35
CA GLU A 254 17.23 -25.36 1.54
C GLU A 254 16.00 -25.64 2.41
N TYR A 255 15.82 -24.88 3.49
CA TYR A 255 14.64 -25.00 4.34
C TYR A 255 13.35 -24.65 3.60
N LEU A 256 13.31 -23.53 2.88
CA LEU A 256 12.14 -23.13 2.08
C LEU A 256 11.80 -24.19 1.02
N GLU A 257 12.80 -24.76 0.35
CA GLU A 257 12.62 -25.80 -0.67
C GLU A 257 12.11 -27.11 -0.07
N GLN A 258 12.74 -27.59 1.01
CA GLN A 258 12.44 -28.91 1.56
C GLN A 258 11.22 -28.93 2.50
N LYS A 259 10.97 -27.83 3.23
CA LYS A 259 9.94 -27.77 4.28
C LYS A 259 8.75 -26.93 3.91
N ARG A 260 8.92 -25.95 3.01
CA ARG A 260 7.82 -25.07 2.55
C ARG A 260 7.41 -25.35 1.11
N GLY A 261 8.16 -26.15 0.36
CA GLY A 261 7.87 -26.50 -1.03
C GLY A 261 8.01 -25.32 -1.99
N LEU A 262 8.72 -24.27 -1.59
CA LEU A 262 8.96 -23.08 -2.41
C LEU A 262 10.28 -23.27 -3.16
N LYS A 263 10.26 -23.17 -4.49
CA LYS A 263 11.49 -23.16 -5.27
C LYS A 263 12.16 -21.78 -5.14
N VAL A 264 13.45 -21.72 -4.83
CA VAL A 264 14.14 -20.47 -4.48
C VAL A 264 15.31 -20.18 -5.43
N LYS A 265 15.47 -18.93 -5.85
CA LYS A 265 16.66 -18.43 -6.54
C LYS A 265 17.34 -17.36 -5.69
N ILE A 266 18.66 -17.48 -5.49
CA ILE A 266 19.48 -16.45 -4.83
C ILE A 266 20.28 -15.71 -5.90
N VAL A 267 20.28 -14.38 -5.85
CA VAL A 267 20.97 -13.52 -6.81
C VAL A 267 21.78 -12.46 -6.09
N ASP A 268 23.02 -12.25 -6.56
CA ASP A 268 23.84 -11.12 -6.13
C ASP A 268 23.30 -9.81 -6.73
N VAL A 269 23.08 -8.80 -5.88
CA VAL A 269 22.49 -7.51 -6.26
C VAL A 269 23.30 -6.78 -7.33
N ALA A 270 24.64 -6.85 -7.28
CA ALA A 270 25.49 -6.25 -8.30
C ALA A 270 25.28 -6.91 -9.67
N THR A 271 25.11 -8.23 -9.68
CA THR A 271 24.75 -8.99 -10.89
C THR A 271 23.37 -8.56 -11.41
N ALA A 272 22.35 -8.52 -10.56
CA ALA A 272 21.00 -8.09 -10.93
C ALA A 272 20.99 -6.69 -11.58
N ILE A 273 21.66 -5.72 -10.95
CA ILE A 273 21.77 -4.34 -11.43
C ILE A 273 22.50 -4.27 -12.77
N SER A 274 23.56 -5.07 -12.97
CA SER A 274 24.36 -5.02 -14.20
C SER A 274 23.64 -5.57 -15.44
N GLN A 275 22.61 -6.41 -15.23
CA GLN A 275 21.87 -7.06 -16.33
C GLN A 275 20.80 -6.17 -16.95
N GLU A 276 20.38 -5.12 -16.24
CA GLU A 276 19.23 -4.31 -16.64
C GLU A 276 19.60 -2.85 -16.83
N ARG A 277 18.84 -2.18 -17.70
CA ARG A 277 18.94 -0.73 -17.88
C ARG A 277 18.03 -0.03 -16.87
N GLY A 278 18.41 1.19 -16.53
CA GLY A 278 17.68 2.08 -15.64
C GLY A 278 18.52 3.31 -15.32
N VAL A 279 17.88 4.40 -14.93
CA VAL A 279 18.54 5.67 -14.62
C VAL A 279 19.41 5.57 -13.37
N ASP A 280 19.07 4.67 -12.46
CA ASP A 280 19.82 4.36 -11.24
C ASP A 280 19.70 2.88 -10.85
N ASN A 281 20.34 2.50 -9.74
CA ASN A 281 20.37 1.12 -9.27
C ASN A 281 19.02 0.60 -8.78
N ALA A 282 18.15 1.47 -8.24
CA ALA A 282 16.82 1.07 -7.80
C ALA A 282 15.92 0.71 -9.00
N GLN A 283 15.94 1.52 -10.07
CA GLN A 283 15.19 1.20 -11.28
C GLN A 283 15.73 -0.05 -11.98
N LYS A 284 17.06 -0.22 -12.05
CA LYS A 284 17.69 -1.44 -12.60
C LYS A 284 17.26 -2.68 -11.81
N LEU A 285 17.25 -2.60 -10.48
CA LEU A 285 16.81 -3.70 -9.62
C LEU A 285 15.32 -4.02 -9.82
N ARG A 286 14.44 -3.01 -9.88
CA ARG A 286 13.01 -3.22 -10.19
C ARG A 286 12.84 -3.88 -11.56
N ASN A 287 13.55 -3.42 -12.59
CA ASN A 287 13.49 -4.02 -13.93
C ASN A 287 13.97 -5.47 -13.94
N PHE A 288 14.97 -5.81 -13.12
CA PHE A 288 15.41 -7.18 -12.95
C PHE A 288 14.30 -8.05 -12.35
N ILE A 289 13.64 -7.57 -11.29
CA ILE A 289 12.51 -8.26 -10.67
C ILE A 289 11.36 -8.43 -11.68
N LYS A 290 11.02 -7.40 -12.47
CA LYS A 290 10.01 -7.49 -13.55
C LYS A 290 10.31 -8.64 -14.52
N LYS A 291 11.56 -8.74 -14.96
CA LYS A 291 12.01 -9.80 -15.89
C LYS A 291 11.91 -11.19 -15.26
N GLU A 292 12.34 -11.33 -14.01
CA GLU A 292 12.26 -12.59 -13.28
C GLU A 292 10.80 -13.00 -13.01
N TYR A 293 9.93 -12.05 -12.69
CA TYR A 293 8.48 -12.26 -12.58
C TYR A 293 7.90 -12.75 -13.90
N ALA A 294 8.13 -12.04 -15.00
CA ALA A 294 7.64 -12.44 -16.32
C ALA A 294 8.17 -13.82 -16.79
N ALA A 295 9.35 -14.22 -16.33
CA ALA A 295 9.96 -15.50 -16.71
C ALA A 295 9.47 -16.68 -15.83
N SER A 296 9.31 -16.46 -14.53
CA SER A 296 9.12 -17.57 -13.56
C SER A 296 7.82 -17.51 -12.77
N ASN A 297 7.02 -16.45 -12.92
CA ASN A 297 5.84 -16.16 -12.09
C ASN A 297 6.17 -16.20 -10.59
N ILE A 298 7.26 -15.53 -10.20
CA ILE A 298 7.68 -15.45 -8.81
C ILE A 298 6.58 -14.78 -7.97
N ARG A 299 6.46 -15.18 -6.72
CA ARG A 299 5.47 -14.68 -5.76
C ARG A 299 6.08 -13.80 -4.68
N PHE A 300 7.34 -14.10 -4.32
CA PHE A 300 8.02 -13.50 -3.20
C PHE A 300 9.37 -12.93 -3.60
N VAL A 301 9.71 -11.75 -3.08
CA VAL A 301 11.03 -11.15 -3.19
C VAL A 301 11.54 -10.79 -1.80
N LEU A 302 12.70 -11.34 -1.43
CA LEU A 302 13.42 -10.95 -0.22
C LEU A 302 14.65 -10.12 -0.57
N LEU A 303 14.69 -8.90 -0.04
CA LEU A 303 15.84 -8.00 -0.10
C LEU A 303 16.67 -8.22 1.17
N ALA A 304 17.72 -9.03 1.10
CA ALA A 304 18.57 -9.35 2.25
C ALA A 304 19.84 -8.49 2.24
N GLY A 305 19.82 -7.43 3.03
CA GLY A 305 20.88 -6.44 3.15
C GLY A 305 20.28 -5.06 3.44
N ASP A 306 21.02 -4.26 4.19
CA ASP A 306 20.57 -2.94 4.59
C ASP A 306 20.54 -1.90 3.45
N ALA A 307 19.86 -0.79 3.69
CA ALA A 307 19.65 0.32 2.78
C ALA A 307 20.19 1.67 3.31
N ASP A 308 21.15 1.68 4.26
CA ASP A 308 21.89 2.89 4.68
C ASP A 308 22.20 3.78 3.48
N GLU A 309 21.67 5.01 3.50
CA GLU A 309 21.71 5.98 2.41
C GLU A 309 23.15 6.30 1.97
N ARG A 310 24.15 6.15 2.85
CA ARG A 310 25.56 6.38 2.51
C ARG A 310 26.15 5.28 1.64
N ALA A 311 25.73 4.03 1.86
CA ALA A 311 26.29 2.86 1.19
C ALA A 311 25.27 1.70 1.17
N PRO A 312 24.15 1.84 0.43
CA PRO A 312 23.06 0.87 0.53
C PRO A 312 23.53 -0.47 -0.05
N MET A 313 23.49 -1.53 0.76
CA MET A 313 23.78 -2.88 0.29
C MET A 313 22.75 -3.32 -0.75
N ILE A 314 21.48 -3.02 -0.50
CA ILE A 314 20.38 -3.22 -1.43
C ILE A 314 19.67 -1.87 -1.65
N PRO A 315 19.66 -1.32 -2.88
CA PRO A 315 19.02 -0.04 -3.17
C PRO A 315 17.56 0.00 -2.74
N TYR A 316 17.07 1.20 -2.43
CA TYR A 316 15.66 1.47 -2.18
C TYR A 316 15.20 2.65 -3.05
N ARG A 317 13.89 2.86 -3.14
CA ARG A 317 13.30 4.01 -3.85
C ARG A 317 12.67 4.96 -2.85
N LYS A 318 12.85 6.26 -3.05
CA LYS A 318 12.05 7.29 -2.39
C LYS A 318 10.87 7.65 -3.29
N LEU A 319 9.66 7.70 -2.73
CA LEU A 319 8.41 7.97 -3.43
C LEU A 319 7.74 9.24 -2.89
N TYR A 320 7.33 10.12 -3.79
CA TYR A 320 6.88 11.46 -3.50
C TYR A 320 5.46 11.48 -2.97
N ALA A 321 5.29 12.06 -1.79
CA ALA A 321 4.06 12.23 -1.05
C ALA A 321 3.80 13.69 -0.74
N LYS A 322 2.54 14.13 -0.79
CA LYS A 322 2.18 15.48 -0.33
C LYS A 322 0.86 15.49 0.44
N ILE A 323 0.92 15.68 1.75
CA ILE A 323 -0.27 15.83 2.60
C ILE A 323 -0.44 17.27 3.07
N ARG A 324 -1.65 17.61 3.50
CA ARG A 324 -1.91 18.85 4.23
C ARG A 324 -1.98 18.53 5.73
N GLY A 325 -1.05 19.08 6.50
CA GLY A 325 -0.97 18.87 7.94
C GLY A 325 -1.08 20.17 8.72
N TYR A 326 -1.35 20.05 10.02
CA TYR A 326 -1.39 21.19 10.94
C TYR A 326 -0.19 21.17 11.90
N ASN A 327 0.57 22.27 11.93
CA ASN A 327 1.73 22.47 12.81
C ASN A 327 1.73 23.89 13.38
N GLY A 328 0.72 24.22 14.19
CA GLY A 328 0.43 25.60 14.62
C GLY A 328 -0.11 26.51 13.51
N ARG A 329 0.00 26.09 12.25
CA ARG A 329 -0.69 26.62 11.06
C ARG A 329 -0.89 25.50 10.04
N TRP A 330 -1.86 25.68 9.16
CA TRP A 330 -2.07 24.82 7.99
C TRP A 330 -0.90 24.95 7.01
N MET A 331 -0.30 23.82 6.64
CA MET A 331 0.75 23.78 5.63
C MET A 331 0.77 22.47 4.86
N ASP A 332 1.30 22.55 3.65
CA ASP A 332 1.65 21.37 2.87
C ASP A 332 2.92 20.75 3.43
N ILE A 333 2.90 19.44 3.62
CA ILE A 333 4.06 18.62 3.98
C ILE A 333 4.31 17.70 2.78
N SER A 334 5.48 17.84 2.16
CA SER A 334 5.89 17.02 1.02
C SER A 334 7.18 16.29 1.35
N GLU A 335 7.24 15.00 1.02
CA GLU A 335 8.39 14.14 1.28
C GLU A 335 8.67 13.19 0.10
N GLN A 336 9.92 12.76 0.00
CA GLN A 336 10.28 11.58 -0.79
C GLN A 336 10.50 10.42 0.19
N ILE A 337 9.46 9.60 0.37
CA ILE A 337 9.36 8.57 1.41
C ILE A 337 10.07 7.28 0.95
N PRO A 338 11.07 6.78 1.69
CA PRO A 338 11.69 5.48 1.40
C PRO A 338 10.67 4.33 1.44
N ALA A 339 10.58 3.57 0.35
CA ALA A 339 9.58 2.52 0.21
C ALA A 339 10.07 1.34 -0.63
N ASP A 340 10.00 0.14 -0.07
CA ASP A 340 10.19 -1.12 -0.81
C ASP A 340 8.95 -1.51 -1.63
N PHE A 341 7.83 -0.79 -1.44
CA PHE A 341 6.62 -0.89 -2.28
C PHE A 341 6.95 -0.86 -3.78
N TYR A 342 7.94 -0.05 -4.17
CA TYR A 342 8.43 0.09 -5.54
C TYR A 342 8.87 -1.23 -6.18
N TYR A 343 9.35 -2.19 -5.39
CA TYR A 343 9.80 -3.50 -5.89
C TYR A 343 8.68 -4.54 -5.95
N GLY A 344 7.53 -4.27 -5.32
CA GLY A 344 6.35 -5.14 -5.34
C GLY A 344 5.39 -4.80 -6.47
N CYS A 345 5.21 -3.50 -6.74
CA CYS A 345 4.46 -2.99 -7.88
C CYS A 345 5.36 -3.03 -9.11
N LEU A 346 5.10 -3.93 -10.06
CA LEU A 346 5.92 -4.24 -11.22
C LEU A 346 5.35 -3.67 -12.52
N ASP A 347 4.18 -3.05 -12.49
CA ASP A 347 3.57 -2.41 -13.64
C ASP A 347 3.72 -0.87 -13.61
N GLY A 348 3.50 -0.25 -14.77
CA GLY A 348 3.56 1.21 -14.91
C GLY A 348 4.95 1.85 -14.74
N ASP A 349 4.97 3.15 -15.02
CA ASP A 349 6.08 4.06 -14.72
C ASP A 349 5.80 4.75 -13.37
N PHE A 350 6.87 5.09 -12.67
CA PHE A 350 6.84 5.84 -11.43
C PHE A 350 7.57 7.18 -11.58
N ASP A 351 8.11 7.54 -12.76
CA ASP A 351 8.72 8.85 -13.07
C ASP A 351 8.30 9.24 -14.51
N GLY A 352 6.99 9.22 -14.75
CA GLY A 352 6.42 9.31 -16.11
C GLY A 352 6.65 10.66 -16.79
N ASN A 353 6.93 11.72 -16.03
CA ASN A 353 7.32 13.03 -16.55
C ASN A 353 8.85 13.17 -16.77
N GLY A 354 9.63 12.15 -16.39
CA GLY A 354 11.08 12.16 -16.46
C GLY A 354 11.69 13.33 -15.69
N ASN A 355 11.02 13.80 -14.65
CA ASN A 355 11.45 14.93 -13.83
C ASN A 355 12.30 14.47 -12.62
N GLY A 356 12.43 13.15 -12.39
CA GLY A 356 13.23 12.54 -11.33
C GLY A 356 12.55 12.52 -9.95
N ILE A 357 11.29 12.91 -9.86
CA ILE A 357 10.44 12.84 -8.67
C ILE A 357 9.53 11.63 -8.84
N TRP A 358 9.76 10.60 -8.05
CA TRP A 358 9.12 9.31 -8.31
C TRP A 358 7.81 9.17 -7.55
N GLY A 359 6.73 8.68 -8.16
CA GLY A 359 5.49 8.30 -7.50
C GLY A 359 4.45 9.42 -7.41
N GLU A 360 4.63 10.50 -8.17
CA GLU A 360 3.65 11.57 -8.29
C GLU A 360 2.33 11.06 -8.88
N ALA A 361 1.23 11.76 -8.59
CA ALA A 361 -0.12 11.36 -9.05
C ALA A 361 -0.33 11.48 -10.57
N ASN A 362 0.69 11.95 -11.30
CA ASN A 362 0.71 12.13 -12.76
C ASN A 362 1.83 11.34 -13.44
N ASP A 363 2.52 10.44 -12.73
CA ASP A 363 3.61 9.61 -13.28
C ASP A 363 3.12 8.35 -14.00
N GLY A 364 1.83 8.06 -13.91
CA GLY A 364 1.21 6.91 -14.56
C GLY A 364 0.91 7.11 -16.04
N ALA A 365 0.20 6.12 -16.59
CA ALA A 365 -0.12 6.09 -18.01
C ALA A 365 -0.95 7.33 -18.43
N ASN A 366 -0.51 7.99 -19.51
CA ASN A 366 -1.14 9.20 -20.07
C ASN A 366 -1.26 10.38 -19.07
N GLY A 367 -0.32 10.49 -18.11
CA GLY A 367 -0.35 11.54 -17.08
C GLY A 367 -1.37 11.29 -15.97
N GLY A 368 -1.91 10.07 -15.90
CA GLY A 368 -2.71 9.60 -14.77
C GLY A 368 -1.85 9.13 -13.61
N ASP A 369 -2.49 8.45 -12.67
CA ASP A 369 -1.84 8.00 -11.45
C ASP A 369 -0.96 6.76 -11.64
N VAL A 370 0.04 6.60 -10.77
CA VAL A 370 0.86 5.39 -10.72
C VAL A 370 0.03 4.16 -10.35
N ASP A 371 0.62 3.01 -10.60
CA ASP A 371 0.04 1.73 -10.24
C ASP A 371 0.30 1.41 -8.75
N PHE A 372 -0.72 0.87 -8.08
CA PHE A 372 -0.71 0.58 -6.65
C PHE A 372 -0.95 -0.90 -6.31
N LEU A 373 -1.12 -1.76 -7.30
CA LEU A 373 -1.32 -3.18 -7.09
C LEU A 373 0.02 -3.91 -7.26
N CYS A 374 0.42 -4.69 -6.26
CA CYS A 374 1.73 -5.35 -6.26
C CYS A 374 1.65 -6.77 -6.82
N GLU A 375 2.37 -7.05 -7.90
CA GLU A 375 2.50 -8.41 -8.47
C GLU A 375 3.23 -9.39 -7.54
N VAL A 376 4.14 -8.89 -6.69
CA VAL A 376 4.96 -9.73 -5.81
C VAL A 376 4.98 -9.18 -4.39
N THR A 377 4.96 -10.09 -3.41
CA THR A 377 5.08 -9.72 -2.00
C THR A 377 6.56 -9.53 -1.66
N VAL A 378 6.91 -8.34 -1.19
CA VAL A 378 8.28 -7.94 -0.85
C VAL A 378 8.49 -7.92 0.66
N GLY A 379 9.61 -8.46 1.11
CA GLY A 379 10.14 -8.22 2.45
C GLY A 379 11.61 -7.84 2.41
N ARG A 380 12.07 -7.08 3.41
CA ARG A 380 13.49 -6.73 3.59
C ARG A 380 14.02 -7.35 4.87
N MET A 381 15.24 -7.87 4.83
CA MET A 381 16.07 -8.11 6.01
C MET A 381 17.14 -7.02 6.02
N PRO A 382 16.93 -5.90 6.73
CA PRO A 382 17.89 -4.81 6.78
C PRO A 382 19.03 -5.21 7.73
N VAL A 383 19.99 -5.95 7.22
CA VAL A 383 21.12 -6.51 7.98
C VAL A 383 22.41 -5.98 7.39
N ASP A 384 23.33 -5.57 8.26
CA ASP A 384 24.63 -5.03 7.85
C ASP A 384 25.67 -6.13 7.63
N ASN A 385 25.47 -7.29 8.27
CA ASN A 385 26.49 -8.30 8.37
C ASN A 385 25.93 -9.73 8.53
N ALA A 386 26.83 -10.70 8.43
CA ALA A 386 26.52 -12.12 8.50
C ALA A 386 25.95 -12.56 9.88
N THR A 387 26.25 -11.84 10.97
CA THR A 387 25.76 -12.17 12.31
C THR A 387 24.29 -11.80 12.44
N GLU A 388 23.91 -10.58 12.03
CA GLU A 388 22.51 -10.14 12.01
C GLU A 388 21.67 -10.98 11.05
N LEU A 389 22.21 -11.29 9.86
CA LEU A 389 21.58 -12.22 8.94
C LEU A 389 21.28 -13.57 9.59
N ALA A 390 22.24 -14.11 10.33
CA ALA A 390 22.06 -15.37 11.04
C ALA A 390 20.99 -15.29 12.13
N ASN A 391 20.92 -14.17 12.86
CA ASN A 391 19.88 -13.94 13.86
C ASN A 391 18.48 -13.92 13.24
N VAL A 392 18.29 -13.16 12.15
CA VAL A 392 16.97 -13.04 11.50
C VAL A 392 16.52 -14.36 10.86
N ILE A 393 17.44 -15.08 10.20
CA ILE A 393 17.13 -16.40 9.63
C ILE A 393 16.77 -17.38 10.74
N LYS A 394 17.57 -17.45 11.81
CA LYS A 394 17.30 -18.33 12.95
C LYS A 394 15.92 -18.05 13.54
N LYS A 395 15.57 -16.79 13.79
CA LYS A 395 14.23 -16.42 14.29
C LYS A 395 13.11 -16.81 13.34
N GLY A 396 13.27 -16.62 12.03
CA GLY A 396 12.29 -17.05 11.03
C GLY A 396 12.12 -18.57 10.99
N LEU A 397 13.23 -19.32 11.04
CA LEU A 397 13.21 -20.79 11.09
C LEU A 397 12.60 -21.31 12.40
N ASP A 398 12.90 -20.70 13.54
CA ASP A 398 12.27 -21.02 14.83
C ASP A 398 10.75 -20.87 14.71
N VAL A 399 10.28 -19.83 14.02
CA VAL A 399 8.86 -19.59 13.78
C VAL A 399 8.23 -20.66 12.89
N TYR A 400 8.90 -21.06 11.79
CA TYR A 400 8.40 -22.14 10.94
C TYR A 400 8.40 -23.52 11.60
N ASN A 401 9.39 -23.79 12.46
CA ASN A 401 9.54 -25.07 13.13
C ASN A 401 8.57 -25.23 14.31
N TYR A 402 7.83 -24.18 14.69
CA TYR A 402 6.73 -24.38 15.62
C TYR A 402 5.67 -25.27 14.97
N ASN A 403 5.36 -26.37 15.64
CA ASN A 403 4.26 -27.25 15.25
C ASN A 403 3.00 -26.41 15.03
N ALA A 404 2.37 -26.55 13.87
CA ALA A 404 1.11 -25.87 13.57
C ALA A 404 0.11 -26.04 14.73
N GLY A 405 -0.41 -24.94 15.26
CA GLY A 405 -1.32 -24.99 16.41
C GLY A 405 -0.64 -25.24 17.76
N THR A 406 0.65 -24.92 17.94
CA THR A 406 1.30 -24.96 19.26
C THR A 406 1.56 -23.60 19.89
N ARG A 407 1.40 -22.51 19.12
CA ARG A 407 1.53 -21.16 19.65
C ARG A 407 0.18 -20.61 20.08
N ASP A 408 0.12 -20.14 21.31
CA ASP A 408 -1.08 -19.55 21.88
C ASP A 408 -1.38 -18.20 21.20
N PRO A 409 -2.66 -17.89 20.94
CA PRO A 409 -3.09 -16.64 20.32
C PRO A 409 -3.00 -15.48 21.33
N ASN A 410 -1.77 -15.04 21.61
CA ASN A 410 -1.49 -13.98 22.57
C ASN A 410 -1.11 -12.69 21.85
N ALA A 411 -1.80 -11.60 22.17
CA ALA A 411 -1.53 -10.26 21.64
C ALA A 411 -1.13 -9.28 22.75
N PHE A 412 -0.22 -8.36 22.44
CA PHE A 412 0.15 -7.25 23.32
C PHE A 412 -0.07 -5.91 22.62
N LEU A 413 -0.92 -5.07 23.20
CA LEU A 413 -1.32 -3.78 22.64
C LEU A 413 -0.75 -2.66 23.52
N LEU A 414 0.02 -1.75 22.92
CA LEU A 414 0.64 -0.61 23.58
C LEU A 414 0.11 0.71 23.02
N GLY A 415 -0.27 1.61 23.91
CA GLY A 415 -0.84 2.91 23.57
C GLY A 415 -0.23 4.04 24.40
N GLU A 416 0.42 5.01 23.75
CA GLU A 416 0.91 6.24 24.40
C GLU A 416 -0.13 7.38 24.28
N GLU A 417 -0.05 8.38 25.15
CA GLU A 417 -0.70 9.69 24.98
C GLU A 417 -0.20 10.34 23.68
N LEU A 418 -1.08 10.55 22.70
CA LEU A 418 -0.71 11.12 21.39
C LEU A 418 -0.80 12.64 21.43
N PHE A 419 -1.95 13.17 21.81
CA PHE A 419 -2.19 14.61 21.86
C PHE A 419 -3.05 14.93 23.08
N LYS A 420 -2.40 15.34 24.16
CA LYS A 420 -3.07 15.68 25.43
C LYS A 420 -4.12 16.76 25.26
N GLU A 421 -3.82 17.75 24.43
CA GLU A 421 -4.69 18.89 24.13
C GLU A 421 -5.98 18.47 23.41
N LEU A 422 -5.94 17.34 22.70
CA LEU A 422 -7.07 16.77 21.95
C LEU A 422 -7.72 15.59 22.67
N ASN A 423 -7.23 15.22 23.87
CA ASN A 423 -7.59 14.00 24.57
C ASN A 423 -7.48 12.73 23.68
N LEU A 424 -6.44 12.65 22.86
CA LEU A 424 -6.21 11.52 21.96
C LEU A 424 -5.17 10.56 22.51
N TRP A 425 -5.55 9.29 22.60
CA TRP A 425 -4.74 8.22 23.20
C TRP A 425 -4.53 7.09 22.19
N GLY A 426 -3.32 6.55 22.13
CA GLY A 426 -3.03 5.39 21.29
C GLY A 426 -3.82 4.15 21.69
N GLY A 427 -4.19 4.06 22.97
CA GLY A 427 -5.00 2.96 23.51
C GLY A 427 -6.40 2.87 22.90
N ASP A 428 -7.02 4.01 22.57
CA ASP A 428 -8.37 4.05 21.97
C ASP A 428 -8.35 3.36 20.60
N TYR A 429 -7.35 3.65 19.77
CA TYR A 429 -7.16 3.02 18.47
C TYR A 429 -6.69 1.56 18.57
N MET A 430 -5.89 1.22 19.59
CA MET A 430 -5.51 -0.17 19.80
C MET A 430 -6.73 -1.04 20.14
N ASP A 431 -7.77 -0.47 20.76
CA ASP A 431 -9.01 -1.19 21.03
C ASP A 431 -9.82 -1.48 19.77
N ASP A 432 -9.67 -0.71 18.69
CA ASP A 432 -10.28 -1.02 17.38
C ASP A 432 -9.70 -2.31 16.74
N LEU A 433 -8.59 -2.83 17.28
CA LEU A 433 -7.98 -4.08 16.82
C LEU A 433 -8.60 -5.30 17.50
N ILE A 434 -9.67 -5.14 18.29
CA ILE A 434 -10.30 -6.23 19.06
C ILE A 434 -11.75 -6.41 18.62
N GLY A 435 -12.13 -7.64 18.27
CA GLY A 435 -13.48 -7.98 17.83
C GLY A 435 -13.85 -7.36 16.47
N GLU A 436 -15.14 -7.34 16.15
CA GLU A 436 -15.64 -6.66 14.95
C GLU A 436 -15.91 -5.18 15.27
N VAL A 437 -15.35 -4.28 14.45
CA VAL A 437 -15.50 -2.84 14.59
C VAL A 437 -16.11 -2.30 13.31
N ASN A 438 -17.30 -1.71 13.45
CA ASN A 438 -18.05 -1.05 12.39
C ASN A 438 -18.19 0.43 12.73
N ASP A 439 -17.27 1.23 12.21
CA ASP A 439 -17.20 2.67 12.41
C ASP A 439 -16.51 3.31 11.21
N HIS A 440 -16.55 4.65 11.13
CA HIS A 440 -15.86 5.42 10.08
C HIS A 440 -16.20 5.01 8.64
N GLY A 441 -17.34 4.35 8.44
CA GLY A 441 -17.80 3.90 7.14
C GLY A 441 -17.12 2.62 6.62
N PHE A 442 -16.46 1.83 7.46
CA PHE A 442 -16.00 0.49 7.07
C PHE A 442 -16.03 -0.49 8.25
N ILE A 443 -16.03 -1.79 7.92
CA ILE A 443 -16.01 -2.87 8.91
C ILE A 443 -14.62 -3.53 8.89
N SER A 444 -14.05 -3.76 10.06
CA SER A 444 -12.84 -4.56 10.23
C SER A 444 -13.02 -5.60 11.33
N LYS A 445 -12.31 -6.73 11.21
CA LYS A 445 -12.29 -7.80 12.22
C LYS A 445 -10.90 -7.85 12.84
N GLY A 446 -10.85 -7.62 14.14
CA GLY A 446 -9.66 -7.64 14.98
C GLY A 446 -9.38 -9.01 15.61
N PHE A 447 -8.52 -9.01 16.62
CA PHE A 447 -8.28 -10.16 17.49
C PHE A 447 -9.58 -10.64 18.13
N ASP A 448 -9.82 -11.94 18.05
CA ASP A 448 -10.99 -12.55 18.67
C ASP A 448 -10.92 -12.42 20.20
N THR A 449 -12.07 -12.31 20.85
CA THR A 449 -12.16 -12.24 22.33
C THR A 449 -11.59 -13.47 23.05
N SER A 450 -11.41 -14.60 22.35
CA SER A 450 -10.73 -15.80 22.84
C SER A 450 -9.21 -15.67 22.90
N TRP A 451 -8.61 -14.66 22.24
CA TRP A 451 -7.19 -14.36 22.37
C TRP A 451 -6.86 -13.87 23.77
N THR A 452 -5.68 -14.21 24.28
CA THR A 452 -5.17 -13.54 25.48
C THR A 452 -4.60 -12.19 25.06
N ILE A 453 -5.30 -11.11 25.39
CA ILE A 453 -4.91 -9.74 25.01
C ILE A 453 -4.42 -8.99 26.24
N LYS A 454 -3.14 -8.62 26.23
CA LYS A 454 -2.56 -7.68 27.20
C LYS A 454 -2.67 -6.26 26.65
N LYS A 455 -3.15 -5.32 27.48
CA LYS A 455 -3.18 -3.89 27.19
C LYS A 455 -2.19 -3.15 28.10
N MET A 456 -1.38 -2.27 27.53
CA MET A 456 -0.51 -1.32 28.24
C MET A 456 -0.73 0.06 27.65
N TYR A 457 -1.77 0.73 28.16
CA TYR A 457 -2.19 2.04 27.66
C TYR A 457 -1.88 3.11 28.70
N ASP A 458 -1.49 4.28 28.22
CA ASP A 458 -1.54 5.47 29.02
C ASP A 458 -2.97 5.76 29.47
N SER A 459 -3.10 6.34 30.65
CA SER A 459 -4.34 6.88 31.17
C SER A 459 -4.10 8.28 31.74
N ASN A 460 -5.15 8.95 32.21
CA ASN A 460 -5.04 10.23 32.93
C ASN A 460 -4.31 10.11 34.29
N ALA A 461 -3.82 8.92 34.67
CA ALA A 461 -2.99 8.73 35.83
C ALA A 461 -1.66 9.52 35.73
N ARG A 462 -1.16 9.95 36.90
CA ARG A 462 0.10 10.69 37.00
C ARG A 462 1.32 9.84 36.63
N SER A 463 1.24 8.53 36.86
CA SER A 463 2.27 7.57 36.44
C SER A 463 1.86 6.97 35.10
N LYS A 464 2.80 6.95 34.17
CA LYS A 464 2.67 6.38 32.84
C LYS A 464 3.63 5.19 32.74
N TRP A 465 3.33 4.22 31.88
CA TRP A 465 4.20 3.05 31.71
C TRP A 465 5.56 3.43 31.09
N THR A 466 6.57 2.60 31.26
CA THR A 466 7.96 2.87 30.82
C THR A 466 8.42 1.85 29.79
N GLY A 467 9.43 2.20 28.98
CA GLY A 467 10.07 1.23 28.08
C GLY A 467 10.69 0.03 28.81
N VAL A 468 11.06 0.19 30.09
CA VAL A 468 11.53 -0.91 30.94
C VAL A 468 10.40 -1.87 31.27
N GLU A 469 9.21 -1.38 31.60
CA GLU A 469 8.04 -2.24 31.83
C GLU A 469 7.60 -2.95 30.54
N ALA A 470 7.57 -2.23 29.42
CA ALA A 470 7.25 -2.82 28.11
C ALA A 470 8.24 -3.93 27.73
N SER A 471 9.55 -3.68 27.80
CA SER A 471 10.57 -4.70 27.49
C SER A 471 10.57 -5.86 28.49
N THR A 472 10.32 -5.61 29.78
CA THR A 472 10.18 -6.67 30.79
C THR A 472 9.00 -7.59 30.48
N GLU A 473 7.86 -7.02 30.10
CA GLU A 473 6.66 -7.77 29.71
C GLU A 473 6.92 -8.62 28.46
N VAL A 474 7.53 -8.03 27.42
CA VAL A 474 7.94 -8.75 26.19
C VAL A 474 8.90 -9.89 26.50
N ASN A 475 9.84 -9.69 27.43
CA ASN A 475 10.81 -10.72 27.81
C ASN A 475 10.19 -11.86 28.62
N ALA A 476 9.13 -11.57 29.39
CA ALA A 476 8.53 -12.51 30.32
C ALA A 476 7.41 -13.37 29.71
N LYS A 477 6.79 -12.94 28.60
CA LYS A 477 5.59 -13.59 28.02
C LYS A 477 5.79 -13.98 26.55
N ASP A 478 5.04 -14.99 26.10
CA ASP A 478 5.01 -15.42 24.70
C ASP A 478 3.87 -14.70 23.96
N TYR A 479 4.18 -13.56 23.35
CA TYR A 479 3.27 -12.85 22.45
C TYR A 479 3.53 -13.26 21.01
N LEU A 480 2.46 -13.60 20.27
CA LEU A 480 2.56 -13.81 18.83
C LEU A 480 2.58 -12.47 18.09
N VAL A 481 1.70 -11.55 18.46
CA VAL A 481 1.53 -10.25 17.81
C VAL A 481 1.64 -9.13 18.83
N ILE A 482 2.45 -8.12 18.54
CA ILE A 482 2.57 -6.91 19.36
C ILE A 482 2.24 -5.70 18.47
N ASN A 483 1.31 -4.86 18.92
CA ASN A 483 0.94 -3.62 18.25
C ASN A 483 1.24 -2.42 19.13
N HIS A 484 1.74 -1.35 18.51
CA HIS A 484 2.07 -0.11 19.18
C HIS A 484 1.54 1.11 18.43
N LEU A 485 0.91 2.02 19.17
CA LEU A 485 0.65 3.38 18.72
C LEU A 485 1.08 4.38 19.78
N GLY A 486 2.02 5.22 19.39
CA GLY A 486 2.61 6.25 20.23
C GLY A 486 3.50 7.16 19.42
N HIS A 487 4.06 8.18 20.08
CA HIS A 487 5.11 8.97 19.48
C HIS A 487 6.30 8.07 19.12
N SER A 488 6.95 8.35 17.99
CA SER A 488 8.16 7.64 17.60
C SER A 488 9.14 8.55 16.88
N SER A 489 10.39 8.06 16.82
CA SER A 489 11.46 8.59 16.00
C SER A 489 12.33 7.42 15.54
N LYS A 490 13.38 7.72 14.76
CA LYS A 490 14.40 6.75 14.33
C LYS A 490 15.04 6.02 15.52
N THR A 491 15.10 6.65 16.69
CA THR A 491 15.76 6.13 17.89
C THR A 491 14.80 6.02 19.08
N TYR A 492 13.49 6.08 18.87
CA TYR A 492 12.48 5.98 19.93
C TYR A 492 11.26 5.22 19.43
N ASN A 493 10.80 4.22 20.18
CA ASN A 493 9.55 3.52 19.92
C ASN A 493 9.11 2.76 21.18
N MET A 494 7.80 2.70 21.46
CA MET A 494 7.24 2.10 22.68
C MET A 494 7.95 2.53 23.98
N ARG A 495 8.26 3.83 24.10
CA ARG A 495 9.06 4.42 25.20
C ARG A 495 10.44 3.81 25.44
N ILE A 496 10.96 3.04 24.48
CA ILE A 496 12.32 2.55 24.45
C ILE A 496 13.14 3.53 23.62
N ASN A 497 14.23 4.03 24.20
CA ASN A 497 15.14 4.99 23.55
C ASN A 497 16.38 4.27 23.02
N GLY A 498 17.00 4.87 22.00
CA GLY A 498 18.18 4.45 21.26
C GLY A 498 19.50 4.40 22.04
N GLY A 499 19.50 4.18 23.35
CA GLY A 499 20.71 3.81 24.12
C GLY A 499 20.94 2.30 24.14
N TRP A 500 22.06 1.82 24.71
CA TRP A 500 22.44 0.39 24.73
C TRP A 500 21.33 -0.60 25.18
N SER A 501 20.31 -0.15 25.91
CA SER A 501 19.23 -0.97 26.47
C SER A 501 18.25 -1.60 25.47
N TYR A 502 18.16 -1.15 24.21
CA TYR A 502 17.22 -1.75 23.23
C TYR A 502 17.80 -2.98 22.50
N ARG A 503 19.10 -3.26 22.60
CA ARG A 503 19.80 -4.34 21.85
C ARG A 503 19.57 -5.75 22.41
N GLU A 504 18.83 -5.89 23.50
CA GLU A 504 18.74 -7.15 24.24
C GLU A 504 17.31 -7.45 24.67
N PHE A 505 16.37 -7.58 23.73
CA PHE A 505 15.22 -8.41 24.06
C PHE A 505 15.71 -9.80 24.51
N LYS A 506 15.00 -10.40 25.45
CA LYS A 506 15.28 -11.70 26.06
C LYS A 506 14.07 -12.64 25.95
N ASN A 507 13.10 -12.27 25.12
CA ASN A 507 11.91 -13.06 24.85
C ASN A 507 12.31 -14.48 24.42
N ALA A 508 11.64 -15.47 25.02
CA ALA A 508 11.90 -16.87 24.73
C ALA A 508 11.61 -17.23 23.26
N ARG A 509 10.54 -16.63 22.70
CA ARG A 509 10.09 -16.85 21.33
C ARG A 509 9.95 -15.55 20.55
N PRO A 510 10.36 -15.48 19.27
CA PRO A 510 10.22 -14.28 18.45
C PRO A 510 8.77 -13.85 18.25
N PHE A 511 8.50 -12.55 18.16
CA PHE A 511 7.14 -12.00 17.95
C PHE A 511 7.03 -11.22 16.64
N PHE A 512 5.81 -10.98 16.17
CA PHE A 512 5.55 -9.99 15.12
C PHE A 512 5.32 -8.61 15.75
N TYR A 513 5.84 -7.55 15.15
CA TYR A 513 5.70 -6.19 15.67
C TYR A 513 5.11 -5.22 14.64
N TYR A 514 4.02 -4.53 14.99
CA TYR A 514 3.45 -3.45 14.18
C TYR A 514 3.52 -2.14 14.94
N THR A 515 4.03 -1.08 14.32
CA THR A 515 3.97 0.28 14.89
C THR A 515 3.47 1.30 13.88
N GLN A 516 2.55 2.15 14.33
CA GLN A 516 2.06 3.30 13.57
C GLN A 516 2.90 4.56 13.77
N GLY A 517 3.81 4.60 14.75
CA GLY A 517 4.58 5.81 15.09
C GLY A 517 5.44 6.37 13.93
N CYS A 518 5.92 7.60 14.07
CA CYS A 518 6.72 8.29 13.05
C CYS A 518 8.19 7.83 13.01
N PHE A 519 8.71 7.49 11.84
CA PHE A 519 10.10 7.12 11.55
C PHE A 519 10.74 5.93 12.31
N PRO A 520 10.03 5.04 13.03
CA PRO A 520 10.72 4.00 13.79
C PRO A 520 11.43 3.01 12.84
N GLY A 521 10.97 2.86 11.60
CA GLY A 521 11.56 2.03 10.54
C GLY A 521 12.17 2.83 9.40
N ASN A 522 12.80 3.98 9.68
CA ASN A 522 13.55 4.73 8.66
C ASN A 522 14.86 4.01 8.31
N PHE A 523 14.73 2.91 7.58
CA PHE A 523 15.80 1.99 7.19
C PHE A 523 16.89 2.59 6.27
N PRO A 524 16.76 3.82 5.74
CA PRO A 524 17.92 4.48 5.13
C PRO A 524 18.88 5.20 6.08
N THR A 525 18.58 5.29 7.37
CA THR A 525 19.44 6.00 8.33
C THR A 525 20.28 5.02 9.12
N ASP A 526 21.44 5.45 9.64
CA ASP A 526 22.30 4.65 10.54
C ASP A 526 21.46 3.95 11.63
N ASP A 527 21.18 2.66 11.43
CA ASP A 527 20.27 1.74 12.17
C ASP A 527 19.09 2.40 12.92
N SER A 528 17.88 2.21 12.39
CA SER A 528 16.64 2.55 13.07
C SER A 528 16.37 1.63 14.27
N ILE A 529 15.59 2.11 15.24
CA ILE A 529 15.22 1.34 16.43
C ILE A 529 14.51 0.03 16.08
N ILE A 530 13.73 0.01 14.98
CA ILE A 530 13.04 -1.21 14.53
C ILE A 530 14.00 -2.20 13.88
N GLU A 531 15.04 -1.72 13.19
CA GLU A 531 16.11 -2.61 12.69
C GLU A 531 16.70 -3.36 13.87
N HIS A 532 17.00 -2.69 14.98
CA HIS A 532 17.49 -3.37 16.17
C HIS A 532 16.49 -4.34 16.83
N PHE A 533 15.19 -4.04 16.83
CA PHE A 533 14.17 -4.99 17.29
C PHE A 533 14.14 -6.25 16.41
N PHE A 534 14.53 -6.11 15.15
CA PHE A 534 14.49 -7.14 14.13
C PHE A 534 15.83 -7.90 13.95
N THR A 535 17.00 -7.27 14.02
CA THR A 535 18.31 -7.87 13.71
C THR A 535 19.03 -8.49 14.91
N GLY A 536 18.58 -8.16 16.13
CA GLY A 536 19.08 -8.78 17.36
C GLY A 536 18.82 -10.30 17.42
N GLU A 537 19.59 -11.01 18.26
CA GLU A 537 19.44 -12.47 18.45
C GLU A 537 18.02 -12.86 18.89
N LYS A 538 17.37 -11.97 19.63
CA LYS A 538 15.99 -12.06 20.11
C LYS A 538 15.15 -10.93 19.50
N GLY A 539 13.96 -10.68 20.03
CA GLY A 539 13.05 -9.67 19.50
C GLY A 539 12.13 -10.21 18.43
N ALA A 540 11.86 -9.40 17.41
CA ALA A 540 10.86 -9.68 16.40
C ALA A 540 11.37 -10.63 15.30
N PHE A 541 10.49 -11.47 14.73
CA PHE A 541 10.77 -12.23 13.51
C PHE A 541 10.34 -11.49 12.23
N ALA A 542 9.44 -10.52 12.36
CA ALA A 542 9.02 -9.63 11.29
C ALA A 542 8.38 -8.38 11.89
N THR A 543 8.45 -7.26 11.17
CA THR A 543 7.91 -5.98 11.61
C THR A 543 7.21 -5.22 10.49
N ILE A 544 6.18 -4.46 10.82
CA ILE A 544 5.67 -3.36 9.98
C ILE A 544 5.91 -2.04 10.71
N SER A 545 6.60 -1.13 10.04
CA SER A 545 6.99 0.15 10.63
C SER A 545 7.11 1.25 9.59
N ASN A 546 6.86 2.48 10.00
CA ASN A 546 6.92 3.63 9.10
C ASN A 546 8.36 4.13 8.91
N SER A 547 8.75 4.32 7.64
CA SER A 547 9.98 5.01 7.25
C SER A 547 9.86 6.54 7.31
N SER A 548 8.63 7.05 7.38
CA SER A 548 8.27 8.47 7.47
C SER A 548 7.25 8.71 8.61
N TYR A 549 6.56 9.85 8.64
CA TYR A 549 5.51 10.17 9.60
C TYR A 549 4.39 9.13 9.55
N GLY A 550 3.99 8.65 10.73
CA GLY A 550 2.68 8.02 10.92
C GLY A 550 1.60 9.08 11.02
N LEU A 551 0.43 8.79 10.47
CA LEU A 551 -0.68 9.73 10.34
C LEU A 551 -1.83 9.33 11.25
N GLY A 552 -2.01 10.13 12.31
CA GLY A 552 -3.15 10.08 13.23
C GLY A 552 -4.24 11.06 12.83
N PRO A 553 -5.44 10.95 13.42
CA PRO A 553 -6.51 11.88 13.13
C PRO A 553 -6.39 13.18 13.94
N GLU A 554 -7.09 14.20 13.46
CA GLU A 554 -7.19 15.54 14.05
C GLU A 554 -8.58 15.81 14.66
N ASP A 555 -9.31 14.83 15.23
CA ASP A 555 -10.63 15.18 15.81
C ASP A 555 -10.44 16.07 17.06
N PRO A 556 -10.95 17.33 17.06
CA PRO A 556 -10.84 18.21 18.22
C PRO A 556 -11.89 17.95 19.29
N GLU A 557 -12.81 17.01 19.10
CA GLU A 557 -13.78 16.65 20.13
C GLU A 557 -13.17 15.62 21.10
N PRO A 558 -12.85 15.99 22.35
CA PRO A 558 -12.13 15.12 23.30
C PRO A 558 -12.93 13.88 23.75
N THR A 559 -14.12 13.65 23.20
CA THR A 559 -14.94 12.44 23.42
C THR A 559 -15.21 11.66 22.12
N SER A 560 -14.57 12.06 21.02
CA SER A 560 -14.83 11.57 19.67
C SER A 560 -13.59 10.89 19.11
N THR A 561 -13.58 9.56 19.09
CA THR A 561 -12.63 8.77 18.28
C THR A 561 -12.95 8.84 16.78
N LYS A 562 -13.83 9.74 16.31
CA LYS A 562 -14.69 9.58 15.11
C LYS A 562 -14.06 9.76 13.73
N THR A 563 -12.75 9.89 13.61
CA THR A 563 -12.08 9.69 12.32
C THR A 563 -10.80 8.91 12.62
N PRO A 564 -10.53 7.76 11.98
CA PRO A 564 -9.27 7.08 12.18
C PRO A 564 -8.23 7.78 11.31
N GLY A 565 -7.01 7.95 11.83
CA GLY A 565 -5.89 8.34 10.97
C GLY A 565 -5.66 7.28 9.88
N THR A 566 -5.15 7.65 8.70
CA THR A 566 -4.89 6.64 7.64
C THR A 566 -3.94 5.54 8.08
N SER A 567 -3.05 5.80 9.07
CA SER A 567 -2.22 4.74 9.67
C SER A 567 -3.03 3.73 10.48
N GLN A 568 -4.10 4.17 11.14
CA GLN A 568 -5.00 3.30 11.89
C GLN A 568 -5.88 2.48 10.96
N ILE A 569 -6.39 3.09 9.88
CA ILE A 569 -7.14 2.38 8.83
C ILE A 569 -6.29 1.24 8.27
N LEU A 570 -5.03 1.54 7.91
CA LEU A 570 -4.10 0.53 7.38
C LEU A 570 -3.86 -0.61 8.39
N ASN A 571 -3.69 -0.28 9.67
CA ASN A 571 -3.48 -1.29 10.72
C ASN A 571 -4.70 -2.18 10.91
N ARG A 572 -5.91 -1.61 10.89
CA ARG A 572 -7.16 -2.38 10.98
C ARG A 572 -7.36 -3.30 9.77
N PHE A 573 -7.09 -2.82 8.56
CA PHE A 573 -7.09 -3.70 7.37
C PHE A 573 -6.02 -4.78 7.46
N PHE A 574 -4.83 -4.47 7.98
CA PHE A 574 -3.78 -5.45 8.18
C PHE A 574 -4.23 -6.56 9.14
N ILE A 575 -4.73 -6.23 10.34
CA ILE A 575 -5.20 -7.23 11.30
C ILE A 575 -6.38 -8.04 10.73
N HIS A 576 -7.30 -7.37 10.04
CA HIS A 576 -8.39 -8.05 9.35
C HIS A 576 -7.87 -9.10 8.37
N ARG A 577 -7.00 -8.71 7.43
CA ARG A 577 -6.40 -9.63 6.45
C ARG A 577 -5.57 -10.72 7.10
N LEU A 578 -4.85 -10.41 8.18
CA LEU A 578 -4.02 -11.37 8.90
C LEU A 578 -4.84 -12.52 9.50
N LEU A 579 -6.06 -12.23 9.96
CA LEU A 579 -6.91 -13.16 10.71
C LEU A 579 -7.98 -13.86 9.85
N MET A 580 -8.18 -13.44 8.59
CA MET A 580 -9.16 -14.05 7.68
C MET A 580 -8.81 -15.48 7.26
N GLU A 581 -7.54 -15.83 7.23
CA GLU A 581 -7.07 -17.14 6.78
C GLU A 581 -6.77 -18.10 7.94
N ASN A 582 -6.70 -19.40 7.64
CA ASN A 582 -6.26 -20.40 8.62
C ASN A 582 -4.78 -20.23 9.02
N GLU A 583 -4.01 -19.52 8.21
CA GLU A 583 -2.59 -19.28 8.44
C GLU A 583 -2.31 -17.79 8.27
N MET A 584 -1.72 -17.18 9.31
CA MET A 584 -1.39 -15.76 9.34
C MET A 584 -0.18 -15.51 8.43
N LYS A 585 -0.42 -14.98 7.23
CA LYS A 585 0.62 -14.61 6.26
C LYS A 585 0.92 -13.12 6.39
N PHE A 586 1.93 -12.75 7.18
CA PHE A 586 2.13 -11.37 7.62
C PHE A 586 2.43 -10.40 6.47
N ALA A 587 3.36 -10.71 5.57
CA ALA A 587 3.70 -9.82 4.47
C ALA A 587 2.57 -9.70 3.44
N LEU A 588 1.91 -10.82 3.13
CA LEU A 588 0.76 -10.83 2.22
C LEU A 588 -0.42 -10.04 2.81
N ALA A 589 -0.70 -10.18 4.11
CA ALA A 589 -1.72 -9.39 4.78
C ALA A 589 -1.42 -7.88 4.72
N HIS A 590 -0.15 -7.48 4.82
CA HIS A 590 0.27 -6.09 4.65
C HIS A 590 0.16 -5.58 3.22
N GLN A 591 0.47 -6.43 2.23
CA GLN A 591 0.23 -6.10 0.84
C GLN A 591 -1.27 -5.88 0.60
N LYS A 592 -2.11 -6.82 1.02
CA LYS A 592 -3.57 -6.75 0.86
C LYS A 592 -4.20 -5.59 1.62
N SER A 593 -3.68 -5.20 2.78
CA SER A 593 -4.17 -4.01 3.49
C SER A 593 -3.88 -2.70 2.75
N LYS A 594 -2.78 -2.63 1.99
CA LYS A 594 -2.50 -1.52 1.07
C LYS A 594 -3.41 -1.52 -0.15
N GLU A 595 -3.87 -2.69 -0.61
CA GLU A 595 -4.88 -2.78 -1.68
C GLU A 595 -6.27 -2.34 -1.16
N ASP A 596 -6.58 -2.66 0.10
CA ASP A 596 -7.83 -2.24 0.75
C ASP A 596 -7.91 -0.73 0.95
N ILE A 597 -6.80 -0.09 1.34
CA ILE A 597 -6.77 1.36 1.56
C ILE A 597 -6.90 2.17 0.26
N LEU A 598 -6.83 1.53 -0.92
CA LEU A 598 -7.04 2.19 -2.21
C LEU A 598 -8.43 2.81 -2.36
N ILE A 599 -9.41 2.45 -1.53
CA ILE A 599 -10.69 3.17 -1.46
C ILE A 599 -10.51 4.68 -1.15
N TYR A 600 -9.35 5.09 -0.62
CA TYR A 600 -8.99 6.47 -0.27
C TYR A 600 -7.80 7.02 -1.10
N ILE A 601 -7.44 6.40 -2.21
CA ILE A 601 -6.19 6.73 -2.95
C ILE A 601 -6.16 8.13 -3.60
N ASP A 602 -7.34 8.69 -3.88
CA ASP A 602 -7.55 10.09 -4.28
C ASP A 602 -7.17 11.10 -3.18
N HIS A 603 -6.87 10.60 -1.97
CA HIS A 603 -6.32 11.35 -0.86
C HIS A 603 -4.85 10.98 -0.68
N GLN A 604 -3.99 12.00 -0.62
CA GLN A 604 -2.54 11.82 -0.54
C GLN A 604 -2.10 11.15 0.77
N GLU A 605 -2.97 11.14 1.78
CA GLU A 605 -2.77 10.48 3.07
C GLU A 605 -2.80 8.96 2.97
N ALA A 606 -3.61 8.38 2.08
CA ALA A 606 -3.60 6.94 1.81
C ALA A 606 -2.31 6.54 1.10
N ARG A 607 -1.94 7.35 0.10
CA ARG A 607 -0.67 7.24 -0.61
C ARG A 607 0.51 7.29 0.36
N TRP A 608 0.52 8.29 1.26
CA TRP A 608 1.53 8.48 2.31
C TRP A 608 1.82 7.18 3.07
N VAL A 609 0.77 6.56 3.61
CA VAL A 609 0.92 5.34 4.43
C VAL A 609 1.25 4.09 3.60
N ILE A 610 0.84 4.02 2.33
CA ILE A 610 1.24 2.95 1.41
C ILE A 610 2.76 2.94 1.23
N TRP A 611 3.40 4.10 1.10
CA TRP A 611 4.86 4.16 0.99
C TRP A 611 5.56 4.02 2.34
N ALA A 612 5.06 4.69 3.38
CA ALA A 612 5.75 4.77 4.66
C ALA A 612 5.81 3.42 5.37
N ALA A 613 4.73 2.63 5.37
CA ALA A 613 4.67 1.38 6.10
C ALA A 613 5.42 0.26 5.36
N ASN A 614 6.64 -0.05 5.80
CA ASN A 614 7.50 -1.08 5.20
C ASN A 614 7.49 -2.37 6.02
N PHE A 615 7.63 -3.52 5.34
CA PHE A 615 7.68 -4.85 5.96
C PHE A 615 9.13 -5.34 6.03
N PHE A 616 9.60 -5.63 7.25
CA PHE A 616 10.88 -6.28 7.48
C PHE A 616 10.65 -7.73 7.90
N GLY A 617 11.29 -8.69 7.23
CA GLY A 617 11.10 -10.12 7.46
C GLY A 617 11.02 -10.94 6.18
N ASP A 618 10.81 -12.24 6.35
CA ASP A 618 10.55 -13.17 5.26
C ASP A 618 9.12 -12.97 4.70
N PRO A 619 8.95 -12.59 3.41
CA PRO A 619 7.65 -12.37 2.79
C PRO A 619 6.77 -13.63 2.67
N ALA A 620 7.35 -14.83 2.72
CA ALA A 620 6.58 -16.09 2.67
C ALA A 620 6.23 -16.62 4.07
N LEU A 621 6.73 -15.99 5.13
CA LEU A 621 6.54 -16.47 6.49
C LEU A 621 5.09 -16.41 6.91
N SER A 622 4.64 -17.55 7.43
CA SER A 622 3.25 -17.77 7.77
C SER A 622 3.12 -18.62 9.04
N VAL A 623 2.15 -18.27 9.90
CA VAL A 623 1.99 -18.87 11.23
C VAL A 623 0.60 -19.43 11.43
N LYS A 624 0.50 -20.66 11.94
CA LYS A 624 -0.75 -21.27 12.40
C LYS A 624 -0.84 -21.19 13.92
N ALA A 625 -1.63 -20.25 14.45
CA ALA A 625 -1.93 -20.18 15.88
C ALA A 625 -2.93 -21.25 16.30
N LYS A 626 -2.98 -21.56 17.60
CA LYS A 626 -4.09 -22.34 18.18
C LYS A 626 -5.41 -21.60 17.95
N ARG A 627 -6.44 -22.37 17.63
CA ARG A 627 -7.83 -21.90 17.54
C ARG A 627 -8.61 -22.33 18.76
#